data_AF-A0A1H9XEI8-F1
#
_entry.id   AF-A0A1H9XEI8-F1
#
_cell.length_a   1.000
_cell.length_b   1.000
_cell.length_c   1.000
_cell.angle_alpha   90.00
_cell.angle_beta   90.00
_cell.angle_gamma   90.00
#
_symmetry.space_group_name_H-M   'P 1'
#
loop_
_entity.id
_entity.type
_entity.pdbx_description
1 polymer ?
#
loop_
_entity_poly.entity_id
_entity_poly.type
_entity_poly.pdbx_seq_one_letter_code
_entity_poly.pdbx_strand_id
1 'polypeptide(L)'
;MDFFRRVLTNRREQIRGSNNRDGMLFYIWFDWQSAQIKFSLISDYDTNLPFGCEIEIIHKLKPIIGEFIRFPYHDGFPFEEVRDDEQMEEDVKGETLRVCLLKINR
;
A
#
# COMPACT_ATOMS: atom_id res chain seq x y z
N MET A 1 -1.28 -16.46 -3.06
CA MET A 1 -1.88 -15.77 -1.89
C MET A 1 -1.24 -16.17 -0.56
N ASP A 2 -0.62 -17.36 -0.46
CA ASP A 2 -0.12 -17.88 0.82
C ASP A 2 0.98 -17.04 1.45
N PHE A 3 1.84 -16.41 0.65
CA PHE A 3 2.84 -15.46 1.14
C PHE A 3 2.20 -14.34 1.98
N PHE A 4 1.25 -13.59 1.41
CA PHE A 4 0.60 -12.47 2.10
C PHE A 4 -0.19 -12.94 3.32
N ARG A 5 -0.86 -14.10 3.22
CA ARG A 5 -1.53 -14.69 4.37
C ARG A 5 -0.55 -14.99 5.50
N ARG A 6 0.61 -15.57 5.20
CA ARG A 6 1.66 -15.84 6.19
C ARG A 6 2.23 -14.55 6.79
N VAL A 7 2.48 -13.52 5.99
CA VAL A 7 2.93 -12.20 6.48
C VAL A 7 1.92 -11.60 7.46
N LEU A 8 0.64 -11.59 7.08
CA LEU A 8 -0.46 -11.07 7.90
C LEU A 8 -0.60 -11.85 9.22
N THR A 9 -0.59 -13.18 9.16
CA THR A 9 -0.65 -14.03 10.35
C THR A 9 0.56 -13.79 11.26
N ASN A 10 1.77 -13.83 10.71
CA ASN A 10 3.00 -13.65 11.51
C ASN A 10 3.02 -12.28 12.20
N ARG A 11 2.65 -11.20 11.49
CA ARG A 11 2.61 -9.86 12.07
C ARG A 11 1.58 -9.76 13.20
N ARG A 12 0.40 -10.35 13.02
CA ARG A 12 -0.64 -10.42 14.04
C ARG A 12 -0.15 -11.12 15.30
N GLU A 13 0.45 -12.30 15.16
CA GLU A 13 0.95 -13.06 16.30
C GLU A 13 2.11 -12.35 17.01
N GLN A 14 3.02 -11.69 16.27
CA GLN A 14 4.07 -10.88 16.85
C GLN A 14 3.54 -9.74 17.72
N ILE A 15 2.50 -9.02 17.25
CA ILE A 15 1.92 -7.90 18.00
C ILE A 15 1.19 -8.40 19.25
N ARG A 16 0.40 -9.47 19.13
CA ARG A 16 -0.31 -10.09 20.27
C ARG A 16 0.65 -10.58 21.35
N GLY A 17 1.80 -11.13 20.94
CA GLY A 17 2.85 -11.59 21.85
C GLY A 17 3.80 -10.49 22.36
N SER A 18 3.72 -9.26 21.83
CA SER A 18 4.58 -8.14 22.25
C SER A 18 4.11 -7.52 23.56
N ASN A 19 4.98 -6.77 24.25
CA ASN A 19 4.61 -6.03 25.47
C ASN A 19 3.81 -4.74 25.20
N ASN A 20 3.57 -4.38 23.93
CA ASN A 20 2.86 -3.16 23.58
C ASN A 20 1.40 -3.23 24.05
N ARG A 21 0.91 -2.21 24.75
CA ARG A 21 -0.45 -2.16 25.31
C ARG A 21 -1.46 -1.53 24.36
N ASP A 22 -0.96 -0.78 23.38
CA ASP A 22 -1.80 -0.06 22.44
C ASP A 22 -2.26 -0.98 21.31
N GLY A 23 -3.41 -0.67 20.72
CA GLY A 23 -3.82 -1.30 19.48
C GLY A 23 -2.87 -0.87 18.36
N MET A 24 -2.80 -1.67 17.31
CA MET A 24 -1.96 -1.35 16.16
C MET A 24 -2.77 -1.39 14.86
N LEU A 25 -2.48 -0.46 13.97
CA LEU A 25 -2.97 -0.42 12.61
C LEU A 25 -1.90 -0.98 11.68
N PHE A 26 -2.14 -2.17 11.13
CA PHE A 26 -1.28 -2.77 10.11
C PHE A 26 -1.92 -2.54 8.74
N TYR A 27 -1.23 -1.88 7.83
CA TYR A 27 -1.78 -1.52 6.53
C TYR A 27 -0.83 -1.82 5.37
N ILE A 28 -1.43 -2.11 4.22
CA ILE A 28 -0.75 -2.54 3.00
C ILE A 28 -1.29 -1.73 1.83
N TRP A 29 -0.39 -1.23 0.99
CA TRP A 29 -0.74 -0.55 -0.26
C TRP A 29 0.26 -0.91 -1.36
N PHE A 30 -0.14 -0.66 -2.60
CA PHE A 30 0.77 -0.70 -3.74
C PHE A 30 1.29 0.72 -3.98
N ASP A 31 2.60 0.89 -3.88
CA ASP A 31 3.30 2.12 -4.21
C ASP A 31 3.76 2.03 -5.66
N TRP A 32 3.02 2.69 -6.55
CA TRP A 32 3.30 2.72 -7.99
C TRP A 32 4.59 3.45 -8.32
N GLN A 33 5.00 4.44 -7.52
CA GLN A 33 6.23 5.21 -7.77
C GLN A 33 7.48 4.36 -7.60
N SER A 34 7.45 3.42 -6.64
CA SER A 34 8.55 2.47 -6.43
C SER A 34 8.27 1.07 -6.98
N ALA A 35 7.13 0.86 -7.64
CA ALA A 35 6.65 -0.44 -8.10
C ALA A 35 6.71 -1.53 -6.99
N GLN A 36 6.26 -1.21 -5.77
CA GLN A 36 6.39 -2.11 -4.61
C GLN A 36 5.12 -2.23 -3.79
N ILE A 37 4.89 -3.40 -3.20
CA ILE A 37 3.89 -3.55 -2.14
C ILE A 37 4.55 -3.18 -0.81
N LYS A 38 4.01 -2.15 -0.15
CA LYS A 38 4.50 -1.66 1.14
C LYS A 38 3.66 -2.23 2.27
N PHE A 39 4.32 -2.54 3.38
CA PHE A 39 3.70 -2.98 4.62
C PHE A 39 4.13 -2.02 5.72
N SER A 40 3.18 -1.43 6.43
CA SER A 40 3.48 -0.49 7.51
C SER A 40 2.60 -0.73 8.72
N LEU A 41 3.09 -0.28 9.87
CA LEU A 41 2.51 -0.52 11.17
C LEU A 41 2.61 0.76 12.00
N ILE A 42 1.48 1.25 12.51
CA ILE A 42 1.42 2.40 13.42
C ILE A 42 0.56 2.06 14.64
N SER A 43 0.75 2.78 15.75
CA SER A 43 -0.17 2.70 16.89
C SER A 43 -1.55 3.19 16.47
N ASP A 44 -2.61 2.61 17.03
CA ASP A 44 -3.99 3.03 16.77
C ASP A 44 -4.42 4.27 17.59
N TYR A 45 -3.48 4.88 18.32
CA TYR A 45 -3.68 6.17 19.00
C TYR A 45 -4.03 7.29 18.01
N ASP A 46 -3.38 7.32 16.85
CA ASP A 46 -3.77 8.17 15.73
C ASP A 46 -4.51 7.32 14.70
N THR A 47 -5.79 7.61 14.49
CA THR A 47 -6.62 6.86 13.55
C THR A 47 -6.38 7.25 12.11
N ASN A 48 -5.69 8.37 11.86
CA ASN A 48 -5.41 8.84 10.51
C ASN A 48 -4.12 8.18 9.99
N LEU A 49 -4.24 7.54 8.83
CA LEU A 49 -3.07 6.99 8.15
C LEU A 49 -2.24 8.15 7.56
N PRO A 50 -0.89 8.07 7.57
CA PRO A 50 -0.01 9.18 7.21
C PRO A 50 0.12 9.35 5.68
N PHE A 51 -1.01 9.41 4.98
CA PHE A 51 -1.07 9.67 3.54
C PHE A 51 -1.46 11.12 3.29
N GLY A 52 -0.74 11.78 2.38
CA GLY A 52 -1.04 13.14 1.93
C GLY A 52 -2.06 13.19 0.77
N CYS A 53 -2.72 12.08 0.47
CA CYS A 53 -3.66 11.93 -0.64
C CYS A 53 -4.97 11.28 -0.17
N GLU A 54 -5.98 11.26 -1.03
CA GLU A 54 -7.22 10.53 -0.78
C GLU A 54 -6.94 9.02 -0.73
N ILE A 55 -7.50 8.35 0.28
CA ILE A 55 -7.34 6.91 0.45
C ILE A 55 -8.70 6.18 0.42
N GLU A 56 -8.72 5.03 -0.23
CA GLU A 56 -9.82 4.07 -0.19
C GLU A 56 -9.42 2.91 0.72
N ILE A 57 -10.07 2.80 1.89
CA ILE A 57 -9.85 1.65 2.77
C ILE A 57 -10.59 0.43 2.23
N ILE A 58 -9.85 -0.65 1.96
CA ILE A 58 -10.40 -1.92 1.47
C ILE A 58 -10.07 -3.07 2.43
N HIS A 59 -10.91 -4.12 2.43
CA HIS A 59 -10.76 -5.27 3.34
C HIS A 59 -10.18 -6.52 2.69
N LYS A 60 -9.91 -6.47 1.38
CA LYS A 60 -9.36 -7.59 0.62
C LYS A 60 -8.07 -7.13 -0.03
N LEU A 61 -7.02 -7.94 0.08
CA LEU A 61 -5.72 -7.63 -0.50
C LEU A 61 -5.66 -7.90 -2.02
N LYS A 62 -6.62 -8.67 -2.55
CA LYS A 62 -6.66 -9.10 -3.96
C LYS A 62 -6.63 -7.94 -4.98
N PRO A 63 -7.35 -6.82 -4.79
CA PRO A 63 -7.29 -5.68 -5.71
C PRO A 63 -5.88 -5.07 -5.77
N ILE A 64 -5.24 -4.82 -4.61
CA ILE A 64 -3.88 -4.27 -4.50
C ILE A 64 -2.86 -5.16 -5.19
N ILE A 65 -2.93 -6.47 -4.95
CA ILE A 65 -2.04 -7.44 -5.63
C ILE A 65 -2.31 -7.46 -7.14
N GLY A 66 -3.57 -7.31 -7.54
CA GLY A 66 -3.94 -7.23 -8.95
C GLY A 66 -3.38 -6.01 -9.64
N GLU A 67 -3.43 -4.84 -8.99
CA GLU A 67 -2.78 -3.60 -9.47
C GLU A 67 -1.29 -3.77 -9.58
N PHE A 68 -0.64 -4.27 -8.51
CA PHE A 68 0.77 -4.59 -8.52
C PHE A 68 1.11 -5.48 -9.71
N ILE A 69 0.52 -6.67 -9.87
CA ILE A 69 0.86 -7.60 -10.97
C ILE A 69 0.66 -7.01 -12.36
N ARG A 70 -0.36 -6.16 -12.56
CA ARG A 70 -0.67 -5.55 -13.86
C ARG A 70 0.12 -4.28 -14.15
N PHE A 71 0.87 -3.75 -13.18
CA PHE A 71 1.62 -2.53 -13.36
C PHE A 71 2.70 -2.72 -14.43
N PRO A 72 2.73 -1.89 -15.49
CA PRO A 72 3.58 -2.15 -16.66
C PRO A 72 5.05 -1.79 -16.42
N TYR A 73 5.36 -1.02 -15.37
CA TYR A 73 6.69 -0.44 -15.15
C TYR A 73 7.48 -1.15 -14.02
N HIS A 74 7.25 -2.44 -13.78
CA HIS A 74 8.07 -3.21 -12.82
C HIS A 74 9.54 -3.25 -13.21
N ASP A 75 9.81 -3.31 -14.51
CA ASP A 75 11.15 -3.37 -15.08
C ASP A 75 11.71 -1.97 -15.38
N GLY A 76 11.11 -0.94 -14.76
CA GLY A 76 11.39 0.46 -15.03
C GLY A 76 10.59 1.01 -16.21
N PHE A 77 10.80 2.30 -16.48
CA PHE A 77 10.22 2.94 -17.66
C PHE A 77 11.00 2.52 -18.90
N PRO A 78 10.32 2.14 -19.99
CA PRO A 78 10.98 2.03 -21.28
C PRO A 78 11.66 3.35 -21.60
N PHE A 79 12.93 3.30 -22.01
CA PHE A 79 13.57 4.44 -22.63
C PHE A 79 13.00 4.58 -24.04
N GLU A 80 11.84 5.20 -24.19
CA GLU A 80 11.44 5.74 -25.49
C GLU A 80 12.27 7.01 -25.72
N GLU A 81 12.90 7.12 -26.90
CA GLU A 81 13.57 8.35 -27.32
C GLU A 81 12.54 9.49 -27.26
N VAL A 82 12.74 10.41 -26.30
CA VAL A 82 11.90 11.60 -26.14
C VAL A 82 11.91 12.36 -27.46
N ARG A 83 10.76 12.39 -28.14
CA ARG A 83 10.51 13.39 -29.18
C ARG A 83 10.05 14.64 -28.45
N ASP A 84 10.73 15.76 -28.69
CA ASP A 84 10.54 17.06 -28.00
C ASP A 84 9.15 17.71 -28.17
N ASP A 85 8.20 17.02 -28.81
CA ASP A 85 6.89 17.55 -29.12
C ASP A 85 5.83 16.81 -28.31
N GLU A 86 5.54 17.32 -27.10
CA GLU A 86 4.18 17.46 -26.53
C GLU A 86 4.28 17.84 -25.04
N GLN A 87 3.92 19.09 -24.73
CA GLN A 87 3.60 19.50 -23.37
C GLN A 87 2.37 18.71 -22.92
N MET A 88 2.58 17.67 -22.10
CA MET A 88 1.48 17.01 -21.41
C MET A 88 0.97 17.95 -20.31
N GLU A 89 -0.22 18.53 -20.51
CA GLU A 89 -1.03 19.04 -19.40
C GLU A 89 -1.39 17.85 -18.51
N GLU A 90 -0.66 17.69 -17.41
CA GLU A 90 -0.92 16.68 -16.39
C GLU A 90 -2.14 17.11 -15.56
N ASP A 91 -3.33 16.86 -16.07
CA ASP A 91 -4.56 16.88 -15.28
C ASP A 91 -4.60 15.60 -14.42
N VAL A 92 -3.64 15.47 -13.50
CA VAL A 92 -3.55 14.34 -12.57
C VAL A 92 -4.67 14.51 -11.56
N LYS A 93 -5.86 14.02 -11.91
CA LYS A 93 -6.86 13.63 -10.92
C LYS A 93 -6.16 12.67 -9.99
N GLY A 94 -5.82 13.14 -8.78
CA GLY A 94 -5.07 12.34 -7.81
C GLY A 94 -5.75 11.00 -7.64
N GLU A 95 -5.11 9.93 -8.12
CA GLU A 95 -5.69 8.59 -8.03
C GLU A 95 -5.86 8.25 -6.55
N THR A 96 -7.08 7.85 -6.16
CA THR A 96 -7.36 7.43 -4.79
C THR A 96 -6.52 6.20 -4.45
N LEU A 97 -5.71 6.29 -3.38
CA LEU A 97 -4.82 5.21 -2.99
C LEU A 97 -5.57 4.11 -2.25
N ARG A 98 -5.55 2.88 -2.77
CA ARG A 98 -6.13 1.73 -2.09
C ARG A 98 -5.24 1.22 -0.97
N VAL A 99 -5.81 1.18 0.23
CA VAL A 99 -5.12 0.74 1.44
C VAL A 99 -5.88 -0.40 2.10
N CYS A 100 -5.25 -1.56 2.21
CA CYS A 100 -5.78 -2.69 2.96
C CYS A 100 -5.41 -2.54 4.43
N LEU A 101 -6.39 -2.21 5.27
CA LEU A 101 -6.19 -1.96 6.70
C LEU A 101 -6.64 -3.15 7.56
N LEU A 102 -5.77 -3.55 8.48
CA LEU A 102 -6.05 -4.53 9.53
C LEU A 102 -5.79 -3.88 10.89
N LYS A 103 -6.87 -3.70 11.67
CA LYS A 103 -6.76 -3.35 13.09
C LYS A 103 -6.41 -4.61 13.89
N ILE A 104 -5.36 -4.51 14.69
CA ILE A 104 -4.87 -5.59 15.56
C ILE A 104 -5.02 -5.10 16.99
N ASN A 105 -6.11 -5.54 17.62
CA ASN A 105 -6.34 -5.33 19.04
C ASN A 105 -5.58 -6.37 19.84
N ARG A 106 -5.21 -6.03 21.07
CA ARG A 106 -4.70 -6.98 22.04
C ARG A 106 -5.83 -7.81 22.65
#